data_AF-A0A8T6VJX3-F1
#
_entry.id   AF-A0A8T6VJX3-F1
#
_cell.length_a   1.000
_cell.length_b   1.000
_cell.length_c   1.000
_cell.angle_alpha   90.00
_cell.angle_beta   90.00
_cell.angle_gamma   90.00
#
_symmetry.space_group_name_H-M   'P 1'
#
loop_
_entity.id
_entity.type
_entity.pdbx_description
1 polymer ?
#
loop_
_entity_poly.entity_id
_entity_poly.type
_entity_poly.pdbx_seq_one_letter_code
_entity_poly.pdbx_strand_id
1 'polypeptide(L)' 'MVNFGFTEEQELFRKVLREWCQKNLPIEKVREIDTKQWIPDEIIKGMADLGLWLMTAPE' A
#
# COMPACT_ATOMS: atom_id res chain seq x y z
N MET A 1 31.51 6.33 -3.48
CA MET A 1 30.48 5.59 -4.25
C MET A 1 29.14 6.01 -3.66
N VAL A 2 28.19 6.52 -4.45
CA VAL A 2 26.89 6.97 -3.93
C VAL A 2 26.06 5.75 -3.55
N ASN A 3 25.43 5.78 -2.37
CA ASN A 3 24.52 4.71 -1.95
C ASN A 3 23.12 4.97 -2.54
N PHE A 4 22.61 4.01 -3.31
CA PHE A 4 21.27 4.04 -3.93
C PHE A 4 20.29 3.07 -3.25
N GLY A 5 20.68 2.45 -2.14
CA GLY A 5 19.81 1.61 -1.33
C GLY A 5 18.77 2.42 -0.56
N PHE A 6 17.73 1.73 -0.12
CA PHE A 6 16.74 2.29 0.79
C PHE A 6 17.34 2.53 2.18
N THR A 7 16.81 3.52 2.89
CA THR A 7 17.06 3.67 4.32
C THR A 7 16.37 2.54 5.09
N GLU A 8 16.76 2.33 6.35
CA GLU A 8 16.14 1.32 7.22
C GLU A 8 14.62 1.56 7.36
N GLU A 9 14.22 2.82 7.54
CA GLU A 9 12.81 3.22 7.60
C GLU A 9 12.06 2.90 6.30
N GLN A 10 12.67 3.19 5.15
CA GLN A 10 12.07 2.88 3.86
C GLN A 10 11.91 1.37 3.66
N GLU A 11 12.87 0.55 4.09
CA GLU A 11 12.73 -0.92 4.02
C GLU A 11 11.65 -1.44 4.97
N LEU A 12 11.56 -0.90 6.18
CA LEU A 12 10.50 -1.26 7.12
C LEU A 12 9.12 -0.93 6.52
N PHE A 13 8.96 0.27 5.99
CA PHE A 13 7.73 0.70 5.33
C PHE A 13 7.39 -0.21 4.14
N ARG A 14 8.35 -0.49 3.25
CA ARG A 14 8.17 -1.41 2.11
C ARG A 14 7.72 -2.79 2.54
N LYS A 15 8.27 -3.33 3.63
CA LYS A 15 7.90 -4.64 4.19
C LYS A 15 6.45 -4.63 4.68
N VAL A 16 6.09 -3.66 5.52
CA VAL A 16 4.71 -3.53 6.06
C VAL A 16 3.69 -3.38 4.94
N LEU A 17 3.97 -2.53 3.94
CA LEU A 17 3.09 -2.34 2.80
C LEU A 17 2.92 -3.64 2.00
N ARG A 18 4.01 -4.38 1.76
CA ARG A 18 3.96 -5.67 1.06
C ARG A 18 3.11 -6.70 1.80
N GLU A 19 3.31 -6.85 3.11
CA GLU A 19 2.54 -7.77 3.94
C GLU A 19 1.05 -7.40 3.95
N TRP A 20 0.73 -6.11 4.06
CA TRP A 20 -0.65 -5.64 3.99
C TRP A 20 -1.29 -5.92 2.63
N CYS A 21 -0.60 -5.65 1.52
CA CYS A 21 -1.12 -5.94 0.18
C CYS A 21 -1.35 -7.45 -0.02
N GLN A 22 -0.43 -8.31 0.42
CA GLN A 22 -0.60 -9.76 0.32
C GLN A 22 -1.83 -10.27 1.10
N LYS A 23 -2.12 -9.65 2.24
CA LYS A 23 -3.26 -10.01 3.08
C LYS A 23 -4.60 -9.47 2.54
N ASN A 24 -4.63 -8.22 2.10
CA ASN A 24 -5.87 -7.49 1.80
C ASN A 24 -6.19 -7.40 0.31
N LEU A 25 -5.21 -7.62 -0.57
CA LEU A 25 -5.35 -7.60 -2.03
C LEU A 25 -4.95 -8.97 -2.64
N PRO A 26 -5.59 -10.08 -2.23
CA PRO A 26 -5.39 -11.36 -2.91
C PRO A 26 -5.85 -11.26 -4.37
N ILE A 27 -5.35 -12.15 -5.23
CA ILE A 27 -5.58 -12.09 -6.68
C ILE A 27 -7.07 -12.08 -7.05
N GLU A 28 -7.90 -12.76 -6.27
CA GLU A 28 -9.37 -12.79 -6.42
C GLU A 28 -9.97 -11.40 -6.18
N LYS A 29 -9.53 -10.71 -5.12
CA LYS A 29 -10.00 -9.36 -4.79
C LYS A 29 -9.55 -8.34 -5.84
N VAL A 30 -8.33 -8.46 -6.34
CA VAL A 30 -7.81 -7.59 -7.42
C VAL A 30 -8.63 -7.78 -8.70
N ARG A 31 -8.92 -9.03 -9.09
CA ARG A 31 -9.76 -9.32 -10.26
C ARG A 31 -11.19 -8.81 -10.10
N GLU A 32 -11.75 -8.90 -8.90
CA GLU A 32 -13.06 -8.32 -8.59
C GLU A 32 -13.07 -6.81 -8.81
N ILE A 33 -12.07 -6.11 -8.29
CA ILE A 33 -11.90 -4.64 -8.44
C ILE A 33 -11.82 -4.26 -9.92
N ASP A 34 -10.98 -4.96 -10.69
CA ASP A 34 -10.80 -4.71 -12.12
C ASP A 34 -12.10 -4.94 -12.90
N THR A 35 -12.78 -6.06 -12.65
CA THR A 35 -14.03 -6.43 -13.32
C THR A 35 -15.16 -5.44 -13.02
N LYS A 36 -15.27 -5.00 -11.76
CA LYS A 36 -16.30 -4.04 -11.33
C LYS A 36 -15.93 -2.59 -11.60
N GLN A 37 -14.67 -2.33 -11.95
CA GLN A 37 -14.09 -0.99 -12.04
C GLN A 37 -14.31 -0.14 -10.78
N TRP A 38 -14.29 -0.79 -9.62
CA TRP A 38 -14.59 -0.17 -8.32
C TRP A 38 -13.68 -0.71 -7.24
N ILE A 39 -13.04 0.17 -6.48
CA ILE A 39 -12.24 -0.19 -5.31
C ILE A 39 -13.15 -0.14 -4.09
N PRO A 40 -13.32 -1.24 -3.33
CA PRO A 40 -14.13 -1.24 -2.11
C PRO A 40 -13.63 -0.24 -1.06
N ASP A 41 -14.56 0.40 -0.37
CA ASP A 41 -14.27 1.44 0.62
C ASP A 41 -13.37 0.94 1.75
N GLU A 42 -13.49 -0.33 2.14
CA GLU A 42 -12.63 -0.94 3.16
C GLU A 42 -11.15 -1.00 2.74
N ILE A 43 -10.88 -1.17 1.44
CA ILE A 43 -9.52 -1.15 0.90
C ILE A 43 -8.99 0.28 0.91
N ILE A 44 -9.80 1.24 0.46
CA ILE A 44 -9.44 2.67 0.46
C ILE A 44 -9.16 3.14 1.90
N LYS A 45 -10.01 2.77 2.86
CA LYS A 45 -9.85 3.07 4.27
C LYS A 45 -8.60 2.41 4.84
N GLY A 46 -8.35 1.14 4.54
CA GLY A 46 -7.15 0.45 5.02
C GLY A 46 -5.85 1.06 4.49
N MET A 47 -5.84 1.59 3.27
CA MET A 47 -4.71 2.39 2.75
C MET A 47 -4.56 3.73 3.48
N ALA A 48 -5.67 4.36 3.89
CA ALA A 48 -5.67 5.59 4.68
C ALA A 48 -5.07 5.37 6.06
N ASP A 49 -5.50 4.30 6.74
CA ASP A 49 -5.03 3.95 8.08
C ASP A 49 -3.52 3.61 8.10
N LEU A 50 -2.96 3.20 6.96
CA LEU A 50 -1.52 3.02 6.75
C LEU A 50 -0.76 4.33 6.42
N GLY A 51 -1.46 5.46 6.29
CA GLY A 51 -0.86 6.74 5.90
C GLY A 51 -0.42 6.81 4.44
N LEU A 52 -0.98 5.98 3.55
CA LEU A 52 -0.59 5.98 2.13
C LEU A 52 -1.14 7.16 1.35
N TRP A 53 -2.30 7.67 1.75
CA TRP A 53 -2.88 8.85 1.13
C TRP A 53 -2.11 10.09 1.57
N LEU A 54 -1.69 10.89 0.59
CA LEU A 54 -1.02 12.16 0.84
C LEU A 54 0.24 12.04 1.70
N MET A 55 0.97 10.92 1.63
CA MET A 55 2.14 10.60 2.45
C MET A 55 3.21 11.70 2.53
N THR A 56 3.37 12.49 1.47
CA THR A 56 4.38 13.57 1.41
C THR A 56 3.81 14.94 1.74
N ALA A 57 2.52 15.03 2.06
CA ALA A 57 1.93 16.27 2.53
C ALA A 57 2.40 16.56 3.98
N PRO A 58 2.57 17.84 4.35
CA PRO A 58 2.76 18.21 5.75
C PRO A 58 1.54 17.80 6.58
N GLU A 59 1.79 17.53 7.87
CA GLU A 59 0.74 17.31 8.87
C GLU A 59 -0.01 18.61 9.21
#